data_AF-A0A7K5VH70-F1
#
_entry.id   AF-A0A7K5VH70-F1
#
_cell.length_a   1.000
_cell.length_b   1.000
_cell.length_c   1.000
_cell.angle_alpha   90.00
_cell.angle_beta   90.00
_cell.angle_gamma   90.00
#
_symmetry.space_group_name_H-M   'P 1'
#
loop_
_entity.id
_entity.type
_entity.pdbx_description
1 polymer ?
#
loop_
_entity_poly.entity_id
_entity_poly.type
_entity_poly.pdbx_seq_one_letter_code
_entity_poly.pdbx_strand_id
1 'polypeptide(L)'
;ITVKSSNQDTLTAAGEEGGDPPKEEPWETTLKTTMVDVEAGEFRGHKASLWDLLHSRYIPEENRKELLELYEAGELTLEQVKNVVSTIVTRAAAAAERAEPAAPENGPRAEPEAEPTPLHGD
;
A
#
# COMPACT_ATOMS: atom_id res chain seq x y z
N ILE A 1 22.34 -0.04 52.98
CA ILE A 1 20.91 0.16 53.28
C ILE A 1 20.35 1.22 52.36
N THR A 2 19.63 0.83 51.32
CA THR A 2 18.94 1.76 50.43
C THR A 2 17.50 1.87 50.91
N VAL A 3 17.09 3.07 51.33
CA VAL A 3 15.68 3.38 51.56
C VAL A 3 15.33 4.72 50.91
N LYS A 4 14.30 4.67 50.06
CA LYS A 4 13.36 5.72 49.60
C LYS A 4 12.54 5.02 48.50
N SER A 5 11.36 4.44 48.77
CA SER A 5 10.09 5.05 49.15
C SER A 5 9.69 6.20 48.22
N SER A 6 8.81 5.93 47.25
CA SER A 6 7.58 6.70 47.02
C SER A 6 6.80 6.08 45.85
N ASN A 7 5.56 5.69 46.12
CA ASN A 7 4.56 5.18 45.17
C ASN A 7 4.18 6.23 44.12
N GLN A 8 3.65 5.80 42.97
CA GLN A 8 2.31 6.17 42.47
C GLN A 8 1.79 5.07 41.51
N ASP A 9 0.64 4.48 41.84
CA ASP A 9 -0.25 3.80 40.91
C ASP A 9 -1.01 4.87 40.10
N THR A 10 -0.92 4.85 38.77
CA THR A 10 -1.92 5.49 37.90
C THR A 10 -2.14 4.63 36.66
N LEU A 11 -3.22 3.86 36.71
CA LEU A 11 -3.83 3.19 35.57
C LEU A 11 -4.53 4.26 34.71
N THR A 12 -4.04 4.50 33.49
CA THR A 12 -4.85 5.09 32.41
C THR A 12 -4.79 4.16 31.20
N ALA A 13 -5.98 3.80 30.74
CA ALA A 13 -6.24 2.96 29.59
C ALA A 13 -6.50 3.85 28.38
N ALA A 14 -5.46 4.02 27.57
CA ALA A 14 -5.49 4.29 26.12
C ALA A 14 -4.01 4.30 25.70
N GLY A 15 -3.68 3.65 24.58
CA GLY A 15 -2.30 3.52 24.13
C GLY A 15 -1.65 4.87 23.86
N GLU A 16 -0.84 5.34 24.79
CA GLU A 16 0.18 6.36 24.58
C GLU A 16 1.54 5.66 24.75
N GLU A 17 1.95 4.93 23.72
CA GLU A 17 3.33 4.45 23.58
C GLU A 17 4.15 5.59 22.99
N GLY A 18 5.22 5.94 23.71
CA GLY A 18 6.09 7.06 23.39
C GLY A 18 6.86 6.86 22.08
N GLY A 19 7.03 7.97 21.38
CA GLY A 19 8.13 8.15 20.43
C GLY A 19 8.71 9.54 20.66
N ASP A 20 9.98 9.59 21.06
CA ASP A 20 10.95 10.68 20.84
C ASP A 20 10.49 11.64 19.74
N PRO A 21 10.47 13.00 19.85
CA PRO A 21 10.07 13.83 18.72
C PRO A 21 11.20 13.76 17.70
N PRO A 22 11.12 12.95 16.63
CA PRO A 22 12.10 13.07 15.59
C PRO A 22 11.62 14.29 14.79
N LYS A 23 12.45 14.71 13.87
CA LYS A 23 12.16 15.81 12.97
C LYS A 23 11.13 15.39 11.89
N GLU A 24 10.10 14.64 12.28
CA GLU A 24 9.01 14.15 11.44
C GLU A 24 7.99 15.26 11.28
N GLU A 25 7.57 15.46 10.05
CA GLU A 25 6.71 16.56 9.69
C GLU A 25 5.29 16.28 10.21
N PRO A 26 4.56 17.30 10.72
CA PRO A 26 3.25 17.08 11.37
C PRO A 26 2.22 16.40 10.44
N TRP A 27 2.41 16.58 9.14
CA TRP A 27 1.60 15.98 8.10
C TRP A 27 1.82 14.46 7.99
N GLU A 28 3.05 13.95 8.18
CA GLU A 28 3.35 12.52 8.13
C GLU A 28 2.59 11.74 9.21
N THR A 29 2.65 12.21 10.46
CA THR A 29 1.94 11.60 11.59
C THR A 29 0.43 11.62 11.38
N THR A 30 -0.09 12.70 10.80
CA THR A 30 -1.51 12.82 10.47
C THR A 30 -1.92 11.77 9.43
N LEU A 31 -1.11 11.54 8.39
CA LEU A 31 -1.36 10.51 7.39
C LEU A 31 -1.20 9.09 7.95
N LYS A 32 -0.23 8.85 8.84
CA LYS A 32 0.02 7.54 9.47
C LYS A 32 -1.12 7.15 10.42
N THR A 33 -1.66 8.09 11.18
CA THR A 33 -2.77 7.87 12.13
C THR A 33 -4.14 7.83 11.46
N THR A 34 -4.27 8.34 10.24
CA THR A 34 -5.52 8.31 9.47
C THR A 34 -5.74 6.94 8.83
N MET A 35 -6.70 6.19 9.37
CA MET A 35 -7.11 4.89 8.83
C MET A 35 -8.12 5.06 7.68
N VAL A 36 -7.83 4.45 6.54
CA VAL A 36 -8.68 4.45 5.34
C VAL A 36 -9.19 3.04 5.10
N ASP A 37 -10.49 2.95 4.92
CA ASP A 37 -11.16 1.72 4.50
C ASP A 37 -11.21 1.72 2.97
N VAL A 38 -10.66 0.68 2.35
CA VAL A 38 -10.67 0.54 0.90
C VAL A 38 -11.46 -0.71 0.56
N GLU A 39 -12.50 -0.57 -0.25
CA GLU A 39 -13.38 -1.68 -0.61
C GLU A 39 -12.89 -2.48 -1.83
N ALA A 40 -11.69 -2.19 -2.32
CA ALA A 40 -11.14 -2.71 -3.57
C ALA A 40 -9.66 -3.14 -3.44
N GLY A 41 -9.28 -4.19 -4.18
CA GLY A 41 -7.91 -4.70 -4.25
C GLY A 41 -7.51 -5.54 -3.04
N GLU A 42 -6.20 -5.62 -2.78
CA GLU A 42 -5.63 -6.36 -1.65
C GLU A 42 -6.00 -5.74 -0.30
N PHE A 43 -6.34 -4.45 -0.31
CA PHE A 43 -6.81 -3.67 0.84
C PHE A 43 -8.25 -3.96 1.26
N ARG A 44 -8.98 -4.76 0.48
CA ARG A 44 -10.39 -5.07 0.74
C ARG A 44 -10.56 -5.84 2.05
N GLY A 45 -11.34 -5.27 2.96
CA GLY A 45 -11.64 -5.87 4.25
C GLY A 45 -10.60 -5.61 5.34
N HIS A 46 -9.61 -4.75 5.07
CA HIS A 46 -8.72 -4.25 6.10
C HIS A 46 -8.56 -2.73 6.03
N LYS A 47 -8.39 -2.10 7.21
CA LYS A 47 -8.08 -0.67 7.28
C LYS A 47 -6.58 -0.48 7.15
N ALA A 48 -6.16 0.30 6.18
CA ALA A 48 -4.76 0.69 6.00
C ALA A 48 -4.57 2.16 6.34
N SER A 49 -3.38 2.51 6.84
CA SER A 49 -3.02 3.91 7.04
C SER A 49 -2.94 4.62 5.69
N LEU A 50 -3.41 5.86 5.64
CA LEU A 50 -3.35 6.70 4.44
C LEU A 50 -1.91 6.84 3.91
N TRP A 51 -0.95 6.94 4.82
CA TRP A 51 0.49 6.90 4.51
C TRP A 51 0.93 5.61 3.81
N ASP A 52 0.47 4.45 4.29
CA ASP A 52 0.83 3.16 3.74
C ASP A 52 0.27 2.99 2.33
N LEU A 53 -0.97 3.46 2.10
CA LEU A 53 -1.58 3.50 0.76
C LEU A 53 -0.81 4.40 -0.22
N LEU A 54 -0.34 5.57 0.24
CA LEU A 54 0.50 6.50 -0.55
C LEU A 54 1.84 5.88 -0.94
N HIS A 55 2.42 5.06 -0.08
CA HIS A 55 3.69 4.37 -0.32
C HIS A 55 3.51 2.97 -0.93
N SER A 56 2.27 2.54 -1.12
CA SER A 56 1.94 1.25 -1.71
C SER A 56 2.06 1.30 -3.23
N ARG A 57 2.24 0.13 -3.85
CA ARG A 57 2.32 -0.06 -5.31
C ARG A 57 1.11 0.48 -6.09
N TYR A 58 0.01 0.78 -5.40
CA TYR A 58 -1.21 1.31 -5.99
C TYR A 58 -1.07 2.78 -6.38
N ILE A 59 -0.21 3.54 -5.71
CA ILE A 59 0.01 4.96 -5.97
C ILE A 59 1.40 5.11 -6.58
N PRO A 60 1.50 5.55 -7.85
CA PRO A 60 2.79 5.82 -8.45
C PRO A 60 3.45 7.01 -7.76
N GLU A 61 4.79 7.04 -7.79
CA GLU A 61 5.58 8.06 -7.12
C GLU A 61 5.19 9.50 -7.53
N GLU A 62 4.81 9.70 -8.79
CA GLU A 62 4.37 11.01 -9.31
C GLU A 62 3.09 11.50 -8.60
N ASN A 63 2.07 10.65 -8.50
CA ASN A 63 0.85 10.97 -7.75
C ASN A 63 1.13 11.20 -6.27
N ARG A 64 1.99 10.38 -5.66
CA ARG A 64 2.38 10.55 -4.26
C ARG A 64 3.01 11.92 -4.06
N LYS A 65 3.98 12.28 -4.89
CA LYS A 65 4.72 13.53 -4.76
C LYS A 65 3.78 14.74 -4.91
N GLU A 66 2.94 14.73 -5.93
CA GLU A 66 1.97 15.80 -6.15
C GLU A 66 0.97 15.93 -4.99
N LEU A 67 0.45 14.81 -4.46
CA LEU A 67 -0.42 14.81 -3.27
C LEU A 67 0.24 15.40 -2.04
N LEU A 68 1.52 15.09 -1.82
CA LEU A 68 2.28 15.59 -0.67
C LEU A 68 2.61 17.07 -0.83
N GLU A 69 3.05 17.51 -2.00
CA GLU A 69 3.32 18.92 -2.27
C GLU A 69 2.06 19.77 -2.07
N LEU A 70 0.90 19.32 -2.56
CA LEU A 70 -0.37 20.01 -2.37
C LEU A 70 -0.86 19.99 -0.91
N TYR A 71 -0.60 18.91 -0.17
CA TYR A 71 -0.97 18.82 1.24
C TYR A 71 -0.09 19.71 2.12
N GLU A 72 1.22 19.74 1.85
CA GLU A 72 2.19 20.62 2.52
C GLU A 72 1.92 22.09 2.19
N ALA A 73 1.60 22.40 0.94
CA ALA A 73 1.17 23.74 0.52
C ALA A 73 -0.17 24.17 1.13
N GLY A 74 -0.92 23.24 1.73
CA GLY A 74 -2.25 23.48 2.28
C GLY A 74 -3.34 23.67 1.21
N GLU A 75 -3.05 23.33 -0.05
CA GLU A 75 -4.04 23.31 -1.14
C GLU A 75 -5.02 22.14 -0.99
N LEU A 76 -4.54 21.03 -0.42
CA LEU A 76 -5.37 19.89 -0.06
C LEU A 76 -5.52 19.77 1.45
N THR A 77 -6.72 19.38 1.86
CA THR A 77 -7.03 18.96 3.22
C THR A 77 -6.87 17.46 3.38
N LEU A 78 -6.71 16.99 4.62
CA LEU A 78 -6.60 15.57 4.94
C LEU A 78 -7.73 14.72 4.33
N GLU A 79 -8.95 15.25 4.34
CA GLU A 79 -10.13 14.57 3.78
C GLU A 79 -10.05 14.46 2.25
N GLN A 80 -9.52 15.47 1.57
CA GLN A 80 -9.27 15.41 0.13
C GLN A 80 -8.16 14.42 -0.20
N VAL A 81 -7.03 14.43 0.52
CA VAL A 81 -5.95 13.44 0.35
C VAL A 81 -6.52 12.03 0.51
N LYS A 82 -7.33 11.80 1.55
CA LYS A 82 -8.02 10.52 1.77
C LYS A 82 -8.89 10.11 0.58
N ASN A 83 -9.70 11.02 0.05
CA ASN A 83 -10.59 10.74 -1.07
C ASN A 83 -9.82 10.44 -2.36
N VAL A 84 -8.78 11.22 -2.66
CA VAL A 84 -7.92 11.02 -3.83
C VAL A 84 -7.19 9.68 -3.73
N VAL A 85 -6.58 9.37 -2.59
CA VAL A 85 -5.89 8.09 -2.35
C VAL A 85 -6.87 6.93 -2.48
N SER A 86 -8.03 6.98 -1.83
CA SER A 86 -9.07 5.95 -1.97
C SER A 86 -9.47 5.74 -3.42
N THR A 87 -9.63 6.83 -4.19
CA THR A 87 -9.99 6.77 -5.61
C THR A 87 -8.88 6.13 -6.44
N ILE A 88 -7.61 6.53 -6.23
CA ILE A 88 -6.47 5.96 -6.96
C ILE A 88 -6.34 4.47 -6.64
N VAL A 89 -6.37 4.08 -5.37
CA VAL A 89 -6.26 2.68 -4.94
C VAL A 89 -7.41 1.86 -5.53
N THR A 90 -8.64 2.37 -5.47
CA THR A 90 -9.81 1.68 -6.05
C THR A 90 -9.66 1.47 -7.56
N ARG A 91 -9.22 2.50 -8.29
CA ARG A 91 -8.99 2.41 -9.73
C ARG A 91 -7.82 1.49 -10.08
N ALA A 92 -6.72 1.58 -9.35
CA ALA A 92 -5.53 0.75 -9.54
C ALA A 92 -5.83 -0.73 -9.21
N ALA A 93 -6.60 -0.98 -8.15
CA ALA A 93 -7.11 -2.31 -7.81
C ALA A 93 -8.01 -2.88 -8.90
N ALA A 94 -8.98 -2.10 -9.38
CA ALA A 94 -9.85 -2.53 -10.47
C ALA A 94 -9.07 -2.77 -11.78
N ALA A 95 -8.03 -1.97 -12.05
CA ALA A 95 -7.14 -2.18 -13.19
C ALA A 95 -6.29 -3.45 -13.02
N ALA A 96 -5.80 -3.74 -11.81
CA ALA A 96 -5.03 -4.93 -11.50
C ALA A 96 -5.89 -6.21 -11.60
N GLU A 97 -7.13 -6.18 -11.11
CA GLU A 97 -8.06 -7.31 -11.20
C GLU A 97 -8.52 -7.56 -12.64
N ARG A 98 -8.69 -6.51 -13.44
CA ARG A 98 -9.03 -6.63 -14.87
C ARG A 98 -7.82 -6.98 -15.75
N ALA A 99 -6.60 -6.82 -15.21
CA ALA A 99 -5.37 -7.29 -15.81
C ALA A 99 -5.06 -8.71 -15.32
N GLU A 100 -5.95 -9.66 -15.62
CA GLU A 100 -5.59 -11.09 -15.51
C GLU A 100 -4.47 -11.44 -16.53
N PRO A 101 -3.59 -12.38 -16.17
CA PRO A 101 -2.23 -12.43 -16.68
C PRO A 101 -2.19 -12.91 -18.13
N ALA A 102 -1.67 -12.07 -19.02
CA ALA A 102 -0.93 -12.60 -20.16
C ALA A 102 0.27 -13.35 -19.58
N ALA A 103 0.13 -14.67 -19.42
CA ALA A 103 1.24 -15.55 -19.14
C ALA A 103 2.38 -15.22 -20.13
N PRO A 104 3.64 -15.10 -19.69
CA PRO A 104 4.75 -15.24 -20.61
C PRO A 104 4.81 -16.73 -20.99
N GLU A 105 4.05 -17.14 -22.00
CA GLU A 105 4.33 -18.38 -22.74
C GLU A 105 5.59 -18.16 -23.57
N ASN A 106 6.74 -18.08 -22.90
CA ASN A 106 8.05 -18.21 -23.53
C ASN A 106 8.97 -19.02 -22.62
N GLY A 107 8.76 -20.34 -22.62
CA GLY A 107 9.87 -21.28 -22.62
C GLY A 107 10.08 -21.73 -24.06
N PRO A 108 11.28 -21.57 -24.66
CA PRO A 108 11.52 -22.05 -26.00
C PRO A 108 11.65 -23.57 -25.92
N ARG A 109 10.71 -24.31 -26.49
CA ARG A 109 10.94 -25.71 -26.81
C ARG A 109 10.71 -25.91 -28.29
N ALA A 110 11.80 -25.73 -29.02
CA ALA A 110 11.97 -26.32 -30.33
C ALA A 110 11.88 -27.84 -30.16
N GLU A 111 10.77 -28.43 -30.60
CA GLU A 111 10.74 -29.79 -31.11
C GLU A 111 9.88 -29.77 -32.38
N PRO A 112 10.48 -29.78 -33.59
CA PRO A 112 9.75 -30.01 -34.82
C PRO A 112 9.46 -31.52 -34.92
N GLU A 113 8.48 -32.02 -34.18
CA GLU A 113 7.97 -33.38 -34.40
C GLU A 113 6.84 -33.36 -35.41
N ALA A 114 7.20 -33.48 -36.68
CA ALA A 114 6.45 -34.22 -37.69
C ALA A 114 7.38 -34.52 -38.86
N GLU A 115 8.33 -35.42 -38.66
CA GLU A 115 8.80 -36.24 -39.78
C GLU A 115 7.66 -37.19 -40.18
N PRO A 116 7.06 -37.07 -41.39
CA PRO A 116 6.26 -38.17 -41.89
C PRO A 116 7.23 -39.29 -42.27
N THR A 117 7.19 -40.40 -41.51
CA THR A 117 7.80 -41.66 -41.94
C THR A 117 7.10 -42.11 -43.23
N PRO A 118 7.79 -42.25 -44.38
CA PRO A 118 7.19 -42.91 -45.53
C PRO A 118 7.33 -44.43 -45.32
N LEU A 119 6.26 -45.05 -44.83
CA LEU A 119 6.10 -46.51 -44.88
C LEU A 119 4.83 -46.84 -45.65
N HIS A 120 4.98 -46.96 -46.97
CA HIS A 120 4.16 -47.89 -47.73
C HIS A 120 5.03 -48.52 -48.82
N GLY A 121 5.27 -49.81 -48.67
CA GLY A 121 5.87 -50.64 -49.72
C GLY A 121 4.80 -51.15 -50.68
N ASP A 122 5.23 -51.35 -51.93
CA ASP A 122 5.08 -52.61 -52.66
C ASP A 122 6.32 -52.77 -53.55
#